data_AF-A0A356VYA2-F1
#
_entry.id   AF-A0A356VYA2-F1
#
_cell.length_a   1.000
_cell.length_b   1.000
_cell.length_c   1.000
_cell.angle_alpha   90.00
_cell.angle_beta   90.00
_cell.angle_gamma   90.00
#
_symmetry.space_group_name_H-M   'P 1'
#
loop_
_entity.id
_entity.type
_entity.pdbx_description
1 polymer ?
#
loop_
_entity_poly.entity_id
_entity_poly.type
_entity_poly.pdbx_seq_one_letter_code
_entity_poly.pdbx_strand_id
1 'polypeptide(L)' 'MPGFCVKYFVFGNPKDGYGIRILSRDGNRTDRYVSRRLTEVLNLARMLMRGVVFPENLCEILEDLLFEAQGVDK' A
#
# COMPACT_ATOMS: atom_id res chain seq x y z
N MET A 1 -8.17 3.34 25.48
CA MET A 1 -7.98 2.27 24.47
C MET A 1 -6.56 2.35 23.94
N PRO A 2 -5.77 1.27 23.97
CA PRO A 2 -4.53 1.26 23.21
C PRO A 2 -4.90 1.23 21.72
N GLY A 3 -4.80 2.37 21.04
CA GLY A 3 -5.06 2.45 19.61
C GLY A 3 -3.99 1.69 18.81
N PHE A 4 -4.40 0.99 17.77
CA PHE A 4 -3.48 0.43 16.79
C PHE A 4 -2.72 1.56 16.10
N CYS A 5 -1.39 1.52 16.14
CA CYS A 5 -0.55 2.54 15.53
C CYS A 5 0.18 1.92 14.35
N VAL A 6 -0.31 2.21 13.15
CA VAL A 6 0.35 1.86 11.88
C VAL A 6 0.86 3.14 11.20
N LYS A 7 2.03 3.04 10.57
CA LYS A 7 2.65 4.12 9.81
C LYS A 7 2.77 3.70 8.34
N TYR A 8 2.38 4.60 7.45
CA TYR A 8 2.44 4.40 6.00
C TYR A 8 3.57 5.24 5.43
N PHE A 9 4.37 4.64 4.55
CA PHE A 9 5.45 5.31 3.83
C PHE A 9 5.34 5.00 2.35
N VAL A 10 5.57 6.01 1.51
CA VAL A 10 5.88 5.80 0.10
C VAL A 10 7.40 5.83 -0.05
N PHE A 11 7.95 4.82 -0.71
CA PHE A 11 9.39 4.70 -0.95
C PHE A 11 9.67 4.44 -2.43
N GLY A 12 10.95 4.52 -2.82
CA GLY A 12 11.39 4.29 -4.20
C GLY A 12 11.77 5.59 -4.90
N ASN A 13 11.92 5.51 -6.23
CA ASN A 13 12.46 6.59 -7.04
C ASN A 13 11.96 6.49 -8.50
N PRO A 14 12.18 7.51 -9.34
CA PRO A 14 11.71 7.50 -10.73
C PRO A 14 12.29 6.37 -11.62
N LYS A 15 13.48 5.84 -11.28
CA LYS A 15 14.19 4.82 -12.08
C LYS A 15 13.61 3.42 -11.83
N ASP A 16 13.43 3.08 -10.56
CA ASP A 16 13.02 1.73 -10.14
C ASP A 16 11.51 1.65 -9.89
N GLY A 17 10.86 2.80 -9.77
CA GLY A 17 9.47 2.97 -9.40
C GLY A 17 9.26 3.07 -7.90
N TYR A 18 7.99 3.10 -7.49
CA TYR A 18 7.57 3.43 -6.14
C TYR A 18 6.77 2.30 -5.50
N GLY A 19 6.86 2.21 -4.18
CA GLY A 19 6.17 1.21 -3.37
C GLY A 19 5.60 1.80 -2.09
N ILE A 20 4.78 0.99 -1.42
CA ILE A 20 4.18 1.32 -0.12
C ILE A 20 4.78 0.41 0.94
N ARG A 21 5.14 1.02 2.06
CA ARG A 21 5.57 0.33 3.28
C ARG A 21 4.59 0.64 4.40
N ILE A 22 4.11 -0.40 5.08
CA ILE A 22 3.32 -0.27 6.31
C ILE A 22 4.15 -0.84 7.46
N LEU A 23 4.21 -0.08 8.55
CA LEU A 23 4.90 -0.46 9.79
C LEU A 23 3.91 -0.44 10.96
N SER A 24 3.78 -1.54 11.70
CA SER A 24 3.05 -1.58 12.97
C SER A 24 3.94 -1.18 14.14
N ARG A 25 3.32 -0.80 15.27
CA ARG A 25 4.05 -0.51 16.53
C ARG A 25 4.89 -1.69 17.01
N ASP A 26 4.42 -2.91 16.78
CA ASP A 26 5.07 -4.15 17.24
C ASP A 26 6.30 -4.52 16.38
N GLY A 27 6.61 -3.69 15.38
CA GLY A 27 7.75 -3.88 14.49
C GLY A 27 7.42 -4.65 13.22
N ASN A 28 6.18 -5.11 13.03
CA ASN A 28 5.77 -5.76 11.79
C ASN A 28 5.89 -4.78 10.63
N ARG A 29 6.47 -5.24 9.53
CA ARG A 29 6.71 -4.43 8.35
C ARG A 29 6.41 -5.24 7.09
N THR A 30 5.69 -4.61 6.17
CA THR A 30 5.53 -5.12 4.82
C THR A 30 5.79 -3.99 3.84
N ASP A 31 6.60 -4.29 2.82
CA ASP A 31 6.91 -3.39 1.73
C ASP A 31 6.59 -4.06 0.39
N ARG A 32 5.87 -3.32 -0.47
CA ARG A 32 5.45 -3.80 -1.78
C ARG A 32 5.65 -2.72 -2.84
N TYR A 33 6.25 -3.12 -3.96
CA TYR A 33 6.24 -2.33 -5.18
C TYR A 33 4.81 -2.18 -5.69
N VAL A 34 4.46 -1.00 -6.21
CA VAL A 34 3.11 -0.69 -6.70
C VAL A 34 3.15 -0.21 -8.15
N SER A 35 3.84 0.90 -8.43
CA SER A 35 3.81 1.53 -9.76
C SER A 35 5.02 2.44 -9.97
N ARG A 36 5.38 2.71 -11.24
CA ARG A 36 6.36 3.73 -11.61
C ARG A 36 5.83 5.16 -11.46
N ARG A 37 4.51 5.34 -11.30
CA ARG A 37 3.88 6.65 -11.19
C ARG A 37 3.66 7.02 -9.73
N LEU A 38 4.42 7.99 -9.24
CA LEU A 38 4.35 8.45 -7.85
C LEU A 38 2.94 8.85 -7.42
N THR A 39 2.20 9.54 -8.28
CA THR A 39 0.83 10.00 -7.99
C THR A 39 -0.13 8.85 -7.73
N GLU A 40 -0.02 7.74 -8.47
CA GLU A 40 -0.84 6.54 -8.25
C GLU A 40 -0.54 5.94 -6.88
N VAL A 41 0.75 5.81 -6.54
CA VAL A 41 1.19 5.26 -5.25
C VAL A 41 0.78 6.15 -4.07
N LEU A 42 0.83 7.48 -4.22
CA LEU A 42 0.36 8.43 -3.21
C LEU A 42 -1.16 8.35 -2.99
N ASN A 43 -1.94 8.23 -4.06
CA ASN A 43 -3.38 8.07 -3.96
C ASN A 43 -3.74 6.75 -3.26
N LEU A 44 -3.06 5.66 -3.62
CA LEU A 44 -3.25 4.37 -2.96
C LEU A 44 -2.88 4.42 -1.48
N ALA A 45 -1.73 5.01 -1.12
CA ALA A 45 -1.32 5.16 0.28
C ALA A 45 -2.36 5.93 1.11
N ARG A 46 -2.98 6.97 0.54
CA ARG A 46 -4.07 7.71 1.18
C ARG A 46 -5.32 6.84 1.37
N MET A 47 -5.67 6.01 0.40
CA MET A 47 -6.81 5.09 0.52
C MET A 47 -6.56 4.05 1.63
N LEU A 48 -5.39 3.42 1.65
CA LEU A 48 -5.02 2.43 2.67
C LEU A 48 -5.00 3.05 4.08
N MET A 49 -4.52 4.29 4.21
CA MET A 49 -4.53 5.01 5.48
C MET A 49 -5.94 5.28 6.01
N ARG A 50 -6.91 5.56 5.13
CA ARG A 50 -8.32 5.75 5.52
C ARG A 50 -8.97 4.44 5.97
N GLY A 51 -8.57 3.31 5.38
CA GLY A 51 -9.06 1.98 5.74
C GLY A 51 -8.37 1.34 6.95
N VAL A 52 -7.31 1.96 7.49
CA VAL A 52 -6.48 1.40 8.59
C VAL A 52 -5.97 -0.01 8.25
N VAL A 53 -5.29 -0.12 7.10
CA VAL A 53 -4.69 -1.37 6.62
C VAL A 53 -3.43 -1.73 7.41
N PHE A 54 -3.34 -2.98 7.86
CA PHE A 54 -2.17 -3.53 8.55
C PHE A 54 -1.16 -4.17 7.57
N PRO A 55 0.11 -4.35 7.98
CA PRO A 55 1.15 -4.93 7.12
C PRO A 55 0.76 -6.27 6.48
N GLU A 56 0.04 -7.13 7.21
CA GLU A 56 -0.32 -8.48 6.78
C GLU A 56 -1.33 -8.46 5.63
N ASN A 57 -2.21 -7.45 5.59
CA ASN A 57 -3.27 -7.32 4.58
C ASN A 57 -2.79 -6.67 3.27
N LEU A 58 -1.61 -6.06 3.26
CA LEU A 58 -1.17 -5.24 2.13
C LEU A 58 -1.10 -6.03 0.82
N CYS A 59 -0.70 -7.30 0.87
CA CYS A 59 -0.52 -8.10 -0.34
C CYS A 59 -1.85 -8.44 -1.00
N GLU A 60 -2.78 -8.97 -0.21
CA GLU A 60 -4.13 -9.36 -0.67
C GLU A 60 -4.87 -8.17 -1.27
N ILE A 61 -4.84 -7.01 -0.58
CA ILE A 61 -5.50 -5.79 -1.09
C ILE A 61 -4.92 -5.34 -2.44
N LEU A 62 -3.59 -5.47 -2.63
CA LEU A 62 -2.98 -5.11 -3.91
C LEU A 62 -3.36 -6.08 -5.03
N GLU A 63 -3.48 -7.37 -4.71
CA GLU A 63 -3.91 -8.40 -5.66
C GLU A 63 -5.38 -8.19 -6.06
N ASP A 64 -6.26 -7.87 -5.10
CA ASP A 64 -7.66 -7.56 -5.35
C ASP A 64 -7.81 -6.33 -6.26
N LEU A 65 -7.10 -5.24 -5.96
CA LEU A 65 -7.11 -4.02 -6.78
C LEU A 65 -6.60 -4.27 -8.20
N LEU A 66 -5.59 -5.12 -8.36
CA LEU A 66 -5.06 -5.50 -9.67
C LEU A 66 -6.09 -6.32 -10.45
N PHE A 67 -6.77 -7.25 -9.79
CA PHE A 67 -7.82 -8.06 -10.40
C PHE A 67 -9.01 -7.20 -10.84
N GLU A 68 -9.48 -6.30 -9.99
CA GLU A 68 -10.56 -5.35 -10.32
C GLU A 68 -10.20 -4.49 -11.53
N ALA A 69 -8.97 -3.98 -11.59
CA ALA A 69 -8.50 -3.17 -12.72
C ALA A 69 -8.46 -3.95 -14.05
N GLN A 70 -8.22 -5.25 -14.01
CA GLN A 70 -8.21 -6.12 -15.21
C GLN A 70 -9.61 -6.59 -15.63
N GLY A 71 -10.59 -6.53 -14.73
CA GLY A 71 -11.96 -6.99 -14.96
C GLY A 71 -12.86 -6.01 -15.74
N VAL A 72 -12.39 -4.79 -16.02
CA VAL A 72 -13.19 -3.73 -16.66
C VAL A 72 -13.25 -3.85 -18.20
N ASP A 73 -12.53 -4.80 -18.81
CA ASP A 73 -12.54 -5.05 -20.27
C ASP A 73 -13.51 -6.18 -20.70
N LYS A 74 -14.65 -6.36 -20.02
CA LYS A 74 -15.70 -7.33 -20.42
C LYS A 74 -17.08 -6.71 -20.59
#